data_AF-A0A0P7YED3-F1
#
_entry.id   AF-A0A0P7YED3-F1
#
_cell.length_a   1.000
_cell.length_b   1.000
_cell.length_c   1.000
_cell.angle_alpha   90.00
_cell.angle_beta   90.00
_cell.angle_gamma   90.00
#
_symmetry.space_group_name_H-M   'P 1'
#
loop_
_entity.id
_entity.type
_entity.pdbx_description
1 polymer ?
#
loop_
_entity_poly.entity_id
_entity_poly.type
_entity_poly.pdbx_seq_one_letter_code
_entity_poly.pdbx_strand_id
1 'polypeptide(L)' 'MDAVDKKILNNIFSLLDRLNLQMKLSLIDLLSESVKTRSSSKSKMKAAFGAWESDESAEDLIETIRTSRNTNRQIEQF' A
#
# COMPACT_ATOMS: atom_id res chain seq x y z
N MET A 1 -9.56 -19.52 -14.50
CA MET A 1 -8.45 -19.67 -15.46
C MET A 1 -9.03 -20.36 -16.66
N ASP A 2 -9.48 -19.53 -17.60
CA ASP A 2 -10.23 -19.99 -18.74
C ASP A 2 -9.32 -20.79 -19.68
N ALA A 3 -9.91 -21.62 -20.53
CA ALA A 3 -9.12 -22.43 -21.48
C ALA A 3 -8.21 -21.55 -22.37
N VAL A 4 -8.64 -20.32 -22.64
CA VAL A 4 -7.88 -19.29 -23.36
C VAL A 4 -6.67 -18.82 -22.54
N ASP A 5 -6.85 -18.50 -21.26
CA ASP A 5 -5.76 -18.07 -20.38
C ASP A 5 -4.65 -19.12 -20.26
N LYS A 6 -5.05 -20.40 -20.13
CA LYS A 6 -4.11 -21.53 -20.08
C LYS A 6 -3.31 -21.65 -21.37
N LYS A 7 -3.95 -21.45 -22.54
CA LYS A 7 -3.27 -21.48 -23.84
C LYS A 7 -2.27 -20.35 -23.97
N ILE A 8 -2.62 -19.15 -23.51
CA ILE A 8 -1.73 -17.99 -23.51
C ILE A 8 -0.52 -18.24 -22.61
N LEU A 9 -0.74 -18.72 -21.38
CA LEU A 9 0.33 -19.05 -20.44
C LEU A 9 1.28 -20.11 -21.00
N ASN A 10 0.76 -21.17 -21.61
CA ASN A 10 1.59 -22.23 -22.19
C ASN A 10 2.44 -21.71 -23.36
N ASN A 11 1.89 -20.83 -24.20
CA ASN A 11 2.66 -20.21 -25.28
C ASN A 11 3.79 -19.34 -24.73
N ILE A 12 3.53 -18.53 -23.71
CA ILE A 12 4.56 -17.71 -23.05
C ILE A 12 5.62 -18.62 -22.42
N PHE A 13 5.21 -19.66 -21.68
CA PHE A 13 6.13 -20.62 -21.07
C PHE A 13 7.04 -21.29 -22.10
N SER A 14 6.51 -21.64 -23.27
CA SER A 14 7.28 -22.22 -24.37
C SER A 14 8.40 -21.31 -24.88
N LEU A 15 8.19 -19.98 -24.81
CA LEU A 15 9.22 -18.99 -25.15
C LEU A 15 10.26 -18.87 -24.04
N LEU A 16 9.82 -18.91 -22.78
CA LEU A 16 10.66 -18.80 -21.59
C LEU A 16 11.50 -20.06 -21.33
N ASP A 17 11.06 -21.22 -21.80
CA ASP A 17 11.73 -22.49 -21.53
C ASP A 17 13.13 -22.56 -22.16
N ARG A 18 13.33 -21.87 -23.29
CA ARG A 18 14.61 -21.79 -23.99
C ARG A 18 15.65 -20.88 -23.32
N LEU A 19 15.27 -20.17 -22.27
CA LEU A 19 16.18 -19.31 -21.52
C LEU A 19 17.20 -20.14 -20.74
N ASN A 20 18.43 -19.62 -20.63
CA ASN A 20 19.41 -20.23 -19.73
C ASN A 20 19.04 -20.01 -18.26
N LEU A 21 19.67 -20.76 -17.36
CA LEU A 21 19.37 -20.73 -15.92
C LEU A 21 19.46 -19.31 -15.33
N GLN A 22 20.48 -18.53 -15.70
CA GLN A 22 20.66 -17.17 -15.16
C GLN A 22 19.55 -16.23 -15.61
N MET A 23 19.16 -16.29 -16.89
CA MET A 23 18.04 -15.51 -17.42
C MET A 23 16.71 -15.91 -16.78
N LYS A 24 16.50 -17.20 -16.47
CA LYS A 24 15.31 -17.67 -15.73
C LYS A 24 15.26 -17.09 -14.32
N LEU A 25 16.39 -17.08 -13.60
CA LEU A 25 16.49 -16.49 -12.26
C LEU A 25 16.25 -14.97 -12.28
N SER A 26 16.90 -14.23 -13.18
CA SER A 26 16.68 -12.78 -13.31
C SER A 26 15.23 -12.44 -13.68
N LEU A 27 14.59 -13.28 -14.50
CA LEU A 27 13.18 -13.09 -14.85
C LEU A 27 12.26 -13.29 -13.63
N ILE A 28 12.55 -14.27 -12.77
CA ILE A 28 11.82 -14.47 -11.52
C ILE A 28 11.91 -13.23 -10.63
N ASP A 29 13.10 -12.63 -10.54
CA ASP A 29 13.31 -11.40 -9.76
C ASP A 29 12.50 -10.22 -10.33
N LEU A 30 12.60 -9.98 -11.65
CA LEU A 30 11.84 -8.93 -12.34
C LEU A 30 10.33 -9.12 -12.21
N LEU A 31 9.84 -10.35 -12.36
CA LEU A 31 8.42 -10.66 -12.18
C LEU A 31 7.98 -10.43 -10.73
N SER A 32 8.80 -10.83 -9.76
CA SER A 32 8.53 -10.61 -8.34
C SER A 32 8.45 -9.11 -8.01
N GLU A 33 9.33 -8.29 -8.57
CA GLU A 33 9.29 -6.83 -8.45
C GLU A 33 8.05 -6.22 -9.13
N SER A 34 7.68 -6.72 -10.31
CA SER A 34 6.50 -6.24 -11.04
C SER A 34 5.19 -6.48 -10.27
N VAL A 35 5.12 -7.58 -9.50
CA VAL A 35 3.97 -7.88 -8.65
C VAL A 35 3.96 -6.98 -7.41
N LYS A 36 5.11 -6.75 -6.79
CA LYS A 36 5.25 -5.88 -5.60
C LYS A 36 4.91 -4.42 -5.90
N THR A 37 5.35 -3.89 -7.05
CA THR A 37 5.08 -2.51 -7.49
C THR A 37 3.61 -2.25 -7.85
N ARG A 38 2.83 -3.31 -8.09
CA ARG A 38 1.38 -3.22 -8.32
C ARG A 38 0.56 -3.08 -7.03
N SER A 39 1.15 -3.33 -5.86
CA SER A 39 0.51 -2.88 -4.61
C SER A 39 0.50 -1.35 -4.64
N SER A 40 -0.70 -0.77 -4.61
CA SER A 40 -0.92 0.67 -4.72
C SER A 40 0.18 1.41 -3.98
N SER A 41 0.99 2.20 -4.69
CA SER A 41 1.85 3.14 -4.01
C SER A 41 0.90 3.95 -3.13
N LYS A 42 1.00 3.75 -1.81
CA LYS A 42 0.32 4.63 -0.86
C LYS A 42 0.76 6.01 -1.33
N SER A 43 -0.19 6.82 -1.81
CA SER A 43 0.10 8.13 -2.42
C SER A 43 1.23 8.77 -1.64
N LYS A 44 2.25 9.35 -2.29
CA LYS A 44 3.34 10.03 -1.58
C LYS A 44 2.81 11.03 -0.54
N MET A 45 1.59 11.52 -0.77
CA MET A 45 0.80 12.31 0.17
C MET A 45 0.42 11.57 1.46
N LYS A 46 0.00 10.30 1.41
CA LYS A 46 -0.24 9.48 2.61
C LYS A 46 1.04 9.30 3.44
N ALA A 47 2.21 9.20 2.80
CA ALA A 47 3.49 9.16 3.50
C ALA A 47 3.90 10.52 4.12
N ALA A 48 3.32 11.63 3.65
CA ALA A 48 3.59 12.97 4.18
C ALA A 48 2.87 13.24 5.50
N PHE A 49 1.80 12.51 5.84
CA PHE A 49 1.00 12.72 7.05
C PHE A 49 1.54 12.03 8.32
N GLY A 50 2.80 11.56 8.31
CA GLY A 50 3.42 10.90 9.46
C GLY A 50 2.91 9.47 9.70
N ALA A 51 3.55 8.74 10.62
CA ALA A 51 3.24 7.34 10.93
C ALA A 51 2.02 7.18 11.86
N TRP A 52 1.08 8.12 11.83
CA TRP A 52 -0.09 8.05 12.69
C TRP A 52 -1.11 7.07 12.09
N GLU A 53 -1.27 5.94 12.76
CA GLU A 53 -2.21 4.88 12.46
C GLU A 53 -3.01 4.64 13.74
N SER A 54 -4.33 4.80 13.66
CA SER A 54 -5.26 4.56 14.77
C SER A 54 -6.45 3.78 14.24
N ASP A 55 -6.94 2.85 15.06
CA ASP A 55 -8.17 2.08 14.81
C ASP A 55 -9.43 2.84 15.27
N GLU A 56 -9.26 4.03 15.86
CA GLU A 56 -10.35 4.89 16.34
C GLU A 56 -11.15 5.48 15.17
N SER A 57 -12.47 5.54 15.34
CA SER A 57 -13.33 6.23 14.36
C SER A 57 -13.13 7.75 14.43
N ALA A 58 -13.54 8.45 13.36
CA ALA A 58 -13.48 9.91 13.35
C ALA A 58 -14.33 10.51 14.48
N GLU A 59 -15.47 9.88 14.78
CA GLU A 59 -16.39 10.26 15.86
C GLU A 59 -15.73 10.12 17.24
N ASP A 60 -15.04 9.00 17.50
CA ASP A 60 -14.33 8.76 18.77
C ASP A 60 -13.20 9.79 18.97
N LEU A 61 -12.50 10.13 17.88
CA LEU A 61 -11.44 11.12 17.91
C LEU A 61 -11.96 12.51 18.24
N ILE A 62 -13.06 12.90 17.61
CA ILE A 62 -13.72 14.18 17.86
C ILE A 62 -14.12 14.26 19.33
N GLU A 63 -14.75 13.21 19.87
CA GLU A 63 -15.21 13.19 21.25
C GLU A 63 -14.03 13.27 22.24
N THR A 64 -12.93 12.56 21.98
CA THR A 64 -11.70 12.63 22.76
C THR A 64 -11.11 14.06 22.76
N ILE A 65 -11.09 14.73 21.60
CA ILE A 65 -10.65 16.12 21.49
C ILE A 65 -11.62 17.08 22.21
N ARG A 66 -12.93 16.78 22.23
CA ARG A 66 -13.91 17.60 22.96
C ARG A 66 -13.70 17.50 24.46
N THR A 67 -13.56 16.28 24.96
CA THR A 67 -13.44 15.98 26.40
C THR A 67 -12.10 16.42 26.98
N SER A 68 -11.01 16.33 26.21
CA SER A 68 -9.68 16.79 26.63
C SER A 68 -9.51 18.31 26.64
N ARG A 69 -10.44 19.09 26.05
CA ARG A 69 -10.37 20.56 26.06
C ARG A 69 -10.59 21.08 27.48
N ASN A 70 -9.54 21.62 28.08
CA ASN A 70 -9.62 22.44 29.30
C ASN A 70 -9.25 23.89 28.96
N THR A 71 -10.12 24.84 29.29
CA THR A 71 -9.89 26.27 29.09
C THR A 71 -9.60 26.96 30.41
N ASN A 72 -8.33 27.29 30.66
CA ASN A 72 -7.94 28.12 31.82
C ASN A 72 -7.88 29.61 31.46
N ARG A 73 -8.87 30.10 30.69
CA ARG A 73 -8.86 31.49 30.23
C ARG A 73 -9.18 32.42 31.41
N GLN A 74 -8.17 33.13 31.90
CA GLN A 74 -8.33 34.19 32.89
C GLN A 74 -8.66 35.50 32.16
N ILE A 75 -9.76 36.15 32.52
CA ILE A 75 -10.15 37.47 32.01
C ILE A 75 -9.81 38.48 33.10
N GLU A 76 -8.94 39.44 32.79
CA GLU A 76 -8.61 40.53 33.72
C GLU A 76 -9.83 41.45 33.90
N GLN A 77 -10.10 41.85 35.16
CA GLN A 77 -11.15 42.82 35.46
C GLN A 77 -10.61 44.23 35.19
N PHE A 78 -11.42 45.03 34.48
CA PHE A 78 -11.15 46.44 34.19
C PHE A 78 -11.36 47.33 35.42
#